data_AF-A0A5B0LXQ7-F1
#
_entry.id   AF-A0A5B0LXQ7-F1
#
_cell.length_a   1.000
_cell.length_b   1.000
_cell.length_c   1.000
_cell.angle_alpha   90.00
_cell.angle_beta   90.00
_cell.angle_gamma   90.00
#
_symmetry.space_group_name_H-M   'P 1'
#
loop_
_entity.id
_entity.type
_entity.pdbx_description
1 polymer ?
#
loop_
_entity_poly.entity_id
_entity_poly.type
_entity_poly.pdbx_seq_one_letter_code
_entity_poly.pdbx_strand_id
1 'polypeptide(L)'
;MRDVLLCPEGLAKSGYIGFQSTHIFSRHPSYSDLSSKISLFFLSIHFIYKIFTTFTTKMSTASTIATDAAVVPLTDLAQSYDTILILDFGSQYSHLITRRCRELNVYCEMLPCTFKVSQLKWRPKGIILSGSPYSVYEADSPRVDPEVFELGVPVFGICYGLQEISRSFGGKVIACDHKEYGSAMLDVCKAENIEGGKNVLFDGLGAQVQVWMSHGDRLDSLPDNFQILATTSSAPYAAIAHKSKPIYGVQFHPEVTHSTNGKQIIEKFVIGVCQCKPDWTMATFIDKEIARIRSVVGPDDQVIGAVSGGVDSSVAAKLMNEAIGHRFHAIMVDNGLLRMDEAQQVQQMLKVDLGVNLTVVDASQTFLDVLKDVEDPETKRKLIGNTFIHVFEAEAARIEAQQARQATKTHEGTIKFLLQGTLYPDVIESISFKGPSATIKTHHNVGGLLDNMKLKLIEPLRELFKDEVRALGKLLHIPSNLTNRHPFPGPGLAIRILGPVNKAQLDIARKADQIFLQEIRKESGLYEQISQAFAVLLPVRAVGVQGDKRTYEQVIVLRAVKTEDFMTADWFDFPPHVLRAASSRITNEVAGVNRVTYDISSKPPGTVEWL
;
A
#
# COMPACT_ATOMS: atom_id res chain seq x y z
N MET A 1 -24.10 49.36 -1.53
CA MET A 1 -25.15 50.25 -0.98
C MET A 1 -25.29 49.91 0.50
N ARG A 2 -25.15 50.90 1.38
CA ARG A 2 -25.05 50.78 2.85
C ARG A 2 -23.75 50.03 3.24
N ASP A 3 -22.61 50.69 3.51
CA ASP A 3 -22.31 51.99 4.19
C ASP A 3 -22.72 51.95 5.68
N VAL A 4 -22.00 52.44 6.72
CA VAL A 4 -20.81 53.33 6.96
C VAL A 4 -20.14 52.85 8.31
N LEU A 5 -18.90 53.07 8.80
CA LEU A 5 -17.64 53.84 8.55
C LEU A 5 -16.47 52.89 8.09
N LEU A 6 -15.17 53.20 7.89
CA LEU A 6 -14.16 54.23 8.31
C LEU A 6 -13.57 54.03 9.75
N CYS A 7 -12.28 54.18 10.10
CA CYS A 7 -11.13 55.11 9.85
C CYS A 7 -11.03 56.28 10.88
N PRO A 8 -9.82 56.81 11.23
CA PRO A 8 -8.58 56.88 10.41
C PRO A 8 -7.25 56.50 11.12
N GLU A 9 -6.13 56.82 10.46
CA GLU A 9 -4.73 56.51 10.81
C GLU A 9 -4.00 57.61 11.60
N GLY A 10 -2.88 57.22 12.26
CA GLY A 10 -1.56 57.84 12.04
C GLY A 10 -1.18 59.18 12.72
N LEU A 11 -0.02 59.19 13.40
CA LEU A 11 0.94 60.31 13.44
C LEU A 11 2.31 59.81 13.98
N ALA A 12 3.37 60.64 13.89
CA ALA A 12 4.76 60.16 13.93
C ALA A 12 5.77 61.09 14.63
N LYS A 13 7.03 60.60 14.72
CA LYS A 13 8.32 61.29 14.97
C LYS A 13 8.80 61.53 16.43
N SER A 14 9.93 60.87 16.71
CA SER A 14 11.18 61.37 17.35
C SER A 14 11.16 62.19 18.65
N GLY A 15 11.97 61.76 19.63
CA GLY A 15 12.41 62.60 20.75
C GLY A 15 13.44 61.92 21.66
N TYR A 16 14.74 62.10 21.39
CA TYR A 16 15.82 61.85 22.36
C TYR A 16 16.00 63.09 23.24
N ILE A 17 16.05 62.92 24.57
CA ILE A 17 16.72 63.78 25.57
C ILE A 17 16.69 63.02 26.90
N GLY A 18 17.68 63.22 27.78
CA GLY A 18 17.70 62.64 29.12
C GLY A 18 18.47 63.47 30.14
N PHE A 19 18.07 63.36 31.40
CA PHE A 19 18.73 63.82 32.64
C PHE A 19 18.42 62.73 33.68
N GLN A 20 19.37 62.24 34.51
CA GLN A 20 19.90 62.85 35.74
C GLN A 20 18.83 63.36 36.73
N SER A 21 18.90 63.14 38.05
CA SER A 21 19.68 62.20 38.90
C SER A 21 19.35 62.48 40.38
N THR A 22 19.44 61.49 41.29
CA THR A 22 20.07 61.52 42.65
C THR A 22 19.44 60.55 43.69
N HIS A 23 20.32 59.88 44.47
CA HIS A 23 20.24 59.36 45.87
C HIS A 23 18.96 58.63 46.40
N ILE A 24 19.05 57.62 47.29
CA ILE A 24 19.79 57.52 48.58
C ILE A 24 20.44 56.13 48.81
N PHE A 25 21.40 56.06 49.74
CA PHE A 25 22.16 54.88 50.23
C PHE A 25 21.26 53.72 50.77
N SER A 26 21.68 52.45 50.87
CA SER A 26 22.91 51.97 51.54
C SER A 26 23.24 50.46 51.36
N ARG A 27 24.46 50.07 51.81
CA ARG A 27 25.01 48.72 52.11
C ARG A 27 25.70 47.90 50.99
N HIS A 28 27.03 47.87 51.14
CA HIS A 28 28.11 47.05 50.54
C HIS A 28 28.00 45.50 50.74
N PRO A 29 28.93 44.64 50.22
CA PRO A 29 30.22 44.92 49.53
C PRO A 29 30.55 44.11 48.23
N SER A 30 31.72 44.46 47.66
CA SER A 30 32.68 43.61 46.90
C SER A 30 32.24 42.93 45.59
N TYR A 31 32.47 43.61 44.48
CA TYR A 31 32.82 42.98 43.19
C TYR A 31 34.29 42.54 43.20
N SER A 32 34.57 41.24 43.06
CA SER A 32 35.94 40.73 42.81
C SER A 32 36.00 39.43 41.98
N ASP A 33 34.88 38.93 41.47
CA ASP A 33 34.79 37.59 40.84
C ASP A 33 34.00 37.58 39.50
N LEU A 34 33.93 38.73 38.82
CA LEU A 34 33.29 38.83 37.49
C LEU A 34 34.32 38.86 36.35
N SER A 35 35.54 39.37 36.58
CA SER A 35 36.62 39.38 35.60
C SER A 35 37.17 37.97 35.31
N SER A 36 37.23 37.12 36.33
CA SER A 36 37.62 35.71 36.27
C SER A 36 36.68 34.90 35.35
N LYS A 37 35.38 35.06 35.56
CA LYS A 37 34.33 34.26 34.90
C LYS A 37 34.08 34.66 33.45
N ILE A 38 34.21 35.94 33.10
CA ILE A 38 34.11 36.39 31.70
C ILE A 38 35.26 35.84 30.85
N SER A 39 36.49 35.81 31.39
CA SER A 39 37.65 35.28 30.66
C SER A 39 37.52 33.78 30.33
N LEU A 40 37.05 32.96 31.29
CA LEU A 40 36.78 31.54 31.03
C LEU A 40 35.67 31.32 29.98
N PHE A 41 34.65 32.19 29.95
CA PHE A 41 33.53 32.08 29.01
C PHE A 41 33.96 32.35 27.55
N PHE A 42 34.86 33.30 27.32
CA PHE A 42 35.43 33.53 25.99
C PHE A 42 36.43 32.44 25.58
N LEU A 43 37.22 31.91 26.51
CA LEU A 43 38.14 30.80 26.25
C LEU A 43 37.41 29.51 25.84
N SER A 44 36.29 29.17 26.50
CA SER A 44 35.49 27.99 26.13
C SER A 44 34.78 28.15 24.78
N ILE A 45 34.22 29.32 24.48
CA ILE A 45 33.64 29.62 23.15
C ILE A 45 34.70 29.51 22.05
N HIS A 46 35.90 30.07 22.27
CA HIS A 46 36.96 30.01 21.26
C HIS A 46 37.52 28.59 21.07
N PHE A 47 37.54 27.77 22.13
CA PHE A 47 37.91 26.35 22.04
C PHE A 47 36.86 25.53 21.27
N ILE A 48 35.57 25.75 21.53
CA ILE A 48 34.46 25.12 20.78
C ILE A 48 34.50 25.52 19.30
N TYR A 49 34.71 26.81 18.99
CA TYR A 49 34.81 27.28 17.61
C TYR A 49 36.03 26.70 16.88
N LYS A 50 37.15 26.50 17.58
CA LYS A 50 38.36 25.87 17.02
C LYS A 50 38.20 24.36 16.83
N ILE A 51 37.45 23.67 17.67
CA ILE A 51 37.04 22.27 17.45
C ILE A 51 36.13 22.19 16.22
N PHE A 52 35.09 23.02 16.12
CA PHE A 52 34.17 23.04 14.97
C PHE A 52 34.90 23.30 13.65
N THR A 53 35.74 24.33 13.58
CA THR A 53 36.51 24.64 12.37
C THR A 53 37.51 23.54 11.99
N THR A 54 38.17 22.92 12.96
CA THR A 54 39.12 21.81 12.70
C THR A 54 38.40 20.52 12.25
N PHE A 55 37.21 20.23 12.79
CA PHE A 55 36.35 19.14 12.29
C PHE A 55 35.90 19.40 10.84
N THR A 56 35.40 20.59 10.54
CA THR A 56 34.93 20.92 9.18
C THR A 56 36.04 20.90 8.13
N THR A 57 37.29 21.26 8.47
CA THR A 57 38.41 21.18 7.50
C THR A 57 39.00 19.78 7.32
N LYS A 58 38.77 18.82 8.23
CA LYS A 58 39.18 17.41 8.03
C LYS A 58 38.09 16.51 7.45
N MET A 59 36.84 16.97 7.37
CA MET A 59 35.77 16.30 6.62
C MET A 59 35.86 16.51 5.10
N SER A 60 36.75 17.37 4.59
CA SER A 60 36.79 17.76 3.17
C SER A 60 37.57 16.84 2.22
N THR A 61 38.25 15.80 2.70
CA THR A 61 39.14 14.95 1.88
C THR A 61 39.06 13.45 2.20
N ALA A 62 37.90 12.97 2.66
CA ALA A 62 37.70 11.55 3.03
C ALA A 62 36.25 11.06 2.81
N SER A 63 35.59 11.53 1.74
CA SER A 63 34.19 11.18 1.43
C SER A 63 33.98 10.79 -0.05
N THR A 64 34.87 9.97 -0.59
CA THR A 64 34.74 9.31 -1.91
C THR A 64 34.89 7.79 -1.77
N ILE A 65 34.12 7.21 -0.85
CA ILE A 65 33.60 5.85 -1.01
C ILE A 65 32.14 6.06 -1.38
N ALA A 66 31.72 5.57 -2.55
CA ALA A 66 30.35 5.74 -3.01
C ALA A 66 29.40 4.97 -2.09
N THR A 67 28.56 5.70 -1.35
CA THR A 67 27.31 5.14 -0.87
C THR A 67 26.39 4.98 -2.07
N ASP A 68 26.36 3.79 -2.67
CA ASP A 68 25.26 3.40 -3.55
C ASP A 68 23.96 3.56 -2.76
N ALA A 69 23.22 4.63 -3.03
CA ALA A 69 21.87 4.80 -2.52
C ALA A 69 21.05 3.59 -3.01
N ALA A 70 20.43 2.87 -2.08
CA ALA A 70 19.96 1.50 -2.29
C ALA A 70 19.21 1.33 -3.61
N VAL A 71 19.91 0.80 -4.62
CA VAL A 71 19.37 0.60 -5.96
C VAL A 71 18.33 -0.50 -5.85
N VAL A 72 17.06 -0.10 -5.80
CA VAL A 72 15.93 -1.02 -6.04
C VAL A 72 16.22 -1.72 -7.37
N PRO A 73 16.40 -3.05 -7.37
CA PRO A 73 16.62 -3.77 -8.62
C PRO A 73 15.29 -3.83 -9.36
N LEU A 74 15.04 -2.82 -10.22
CA LEU A 74 14.05 -2.89 -11.31
C LEU A 74 14.21 -4.27 -11.96
N THR A 75 13.19 -5.12 -11.84
CA THR A 75 13.43 -6.56 -11.71
C THR A 75 13.82 -7.21 -13.03
N ASP A 76 14.57 -8.32 -12.97
CA ASP A 76 14.90 -9.16 -14.14
C ASP A 76 13.63 -9.63 -14.91
N LEU A 77 12.47 -9.57 -14.26
CA LEU A 77 11.16 -9.82 -14.83
C LEU A 77 10.78 -8.81 -15.93
N ALA A 78 11.15 -7.53 -15.80
CA ALA A 78 10.92 -6.50 -16.81
C ALA A 78 11.76 -6.71 -18.10
N GLN A 79 12.88 -7.45 -18.00
CA GLN A 79 13.64 -7.96 -19.15
C GLN A 79 13.09 -9.29 -19.68
N SER A 80 12.34 -10.03 -18.86
CA SER A 80 11.84 -11.38 -19.15
C SER A 80 10.42 -11.42 -19.74
N TYR A 81 9.78 -10.27 -19.93
CA TYR A 81 8.40 -10.12 -20.41
C TYR A 81 8.25 -8.86 -21.28
N ASP A 82 7.27 -8.86 -22.19
CA ASP A 82 6.87 -7.65 -22.90
C ASP A 82 6.24 -6.66 -21.91
N THR A 83 6.94 -5.54 -21.64
CA THR A 83 6.64 -4.67 -20.48
C THR A 83 6.13 -3.29 -20.88
N ILE A 84 5.02 -2.85 -20.27
CA ILE A 84 4.54 -1.46 -20.31
C ILE A 84 5.11 -0.68 -19.12
N LEU A 85 5.65 0.51 -19.37
CA LEU A 85 6.05 1.45 -18.32
C LEU A 85 4.89 2.40 -18.00
N ILE A 86 4.51 2.51 -16.73
CA ILE A 86 3.48 3.46 -16.27
C ILE A 86 4.18 4.55 -15.47
N LEU A 87 4.03 5.82 -15.90
CA LEU A 87 4.64 6.97 -15.24
C LEU A 87 3.58 7.74 -14.45
N ASP A 88 3.74 7.76 -13.13
CA ASP A 88 2.74 8.31 -12.22
C ASP A 88 2.94 9.80 -11.90
N PHE A 89 1.91 10.59 -12.20
CA PHE A 89 1.78 12.01 -11.87
C PHE A 89 0.91 12.25 -10.61
N GLY A 90 0.55 11.19 -9.88
CA GLY A 90 -0.18 11.27 -8.61
C GLY A 90 -1.69 11.08 -8.72
N SER A 91 -2.21 10.42 -9.77
CA SER A 91 -3.63 10.06 -9.82
C SER A 91 -3.98 9.01 -8.78
N GLN A 92 -5.08 9.24 -8.06
CA GLN A 92 -5.73 8.22 -7.23
C GLN A 92 -6.05 6.91 -8.01
N TYR A 93 -6.17 6.99 -9.34
CA TYR A 93 -6.48 5.86 -10.21
C TYR A 93 -5.26 5.17 -10.85
N SER A 94 -4.02 5.63 -10.64
CA SER A 94 -2.83 5.06 -11.33
C SER A 94 -2.64 3.56 -11.10
N HIS A 95 -2.98 3.06 -9.91
CA HIS A 95 -2.95 1.63 -9.60
C HIS A 95 -3.93 0.81 -10.45
N LEU A 96 -5.06 1.40 -10.89
CA LEU A 96 -6.02 0.76 -11.79
C LEU A 96 -5.46 0.65 -13.22
N ILE A 97 -4.64 1.60 -13.68
CA ILE A 97 -3.96 1.49 -15.00
C ILE A 97 -3.11 0.22 -15.03
N THR A 98 -2.34 -0.02 -13.96
CA THR A 98 -1.54 -1.25 -13.80
C THR A 98 -2.45 -2.48 -13.77
N ARG A 99 -3.52 -2.44 -12.96
CA ARG A 99 -4.49 -3.55 -12.88
C ARG A 99 -5.07 -3.91 -14.24
N ARG A 100 -5.46 -2.91 -15.07
CA ARG A 100 -5.98 -3.15 -16.43
C ARG A 100 -4.95 -3.76 -17.37
N CYS A 101 -3.66 -3.44 -17.22
CA CYS A 101 -2.59 -4.07 -17.99
C CYS A 101 -2.35 -5.53 -17.55
N ARG A 102 -2.31 -5.81 -16.23
CA ARG A 102 -2.20 -7.20 -15.71
C ARG A 102 -3.41 -8.05 -16.08
N GLU A 103 -4.61 -7.46 -16.06
CA GLU A 103 -5.87 -8.04 -16.55
C GLU A 103 -5.91 -8.41 -18.05
N LEU A 104 -4.88 -8.04 -18.82
CA LEU A 104 -4.65 -8.41 -20.21
C LEU A 104 -3.49 -9.41 -20.36
N ASN A 105 -2.98 -9.95 -19.25
CA ASN A 105 -1.78 -10.80 -19.16
C ASN A 105 -0.51 -10.12 -19.72
N VAL A 106 -0.35 -8.81 -19.50
CA VAL A 106 0.85 -8.04 -19.89
C VAL A 106 1.52 -7.46 -18.65
N TYR A 107 2.83 -7.69 -18.49
CA TYR A 107 3.59 -7.16 -17.38
C TYR A 107 3.76 -5.64 -17.49
N CYS A 108 3.79 -4.96 -16.34
CA CYS A 108 3.94 -3.52 -16.28
C CYS A 108 4.54 -3.08 -14.95
N GLU A 109 5.47 -2.13 -15.04
CA GLU A 109 6.18 -1.51 -13.91
C GLU A 109 5.73 -0.03 -13.80
N MET A 110 5.47 0.44 -12.59
CA MET A 110 5.02 1.81 -12.31
C MET A 110 6.15 2.57 -11.60
N LEU A 111 6.57 3.68 -12.21
CA LEU A 111 7.60 4.57 -11.67
C LEU A 111 7.06 6.01 -11.57
N PRO A 112 7.67 6.89 -10.76
CA PRO A 112 7.32 8.30 -10.73
C PRO A 112 7.49 8.95 -12.11
N CYS A 113 6.63 9.91 -12.47
CA CYS A 113 6.80 10.72 -13.68
C CYS A 113 8.17 11.39 -13.81
N THR A 114 8.81 11.70 -12.67
CA THR A 114 10.15 12.30 -12.57
C THR A 114 11.31 11.32 -12.79
N PHE A 115 11.04 10.01 -12.96
CA PHE A 115 12.06 9.00 -13.23
C PHE A 115 12.72 9.24 -14.60
N LYS A 116 14.05 9.09 -14.68
CA LYS A 116 14.82 9.38 -15.89
C LYS A 116 14.89 8.19 -16.83
N VAL A 117 14.62 8.40 -18.12
CA VAL A 117 14.61 7.32 -19.12
C VAL A 117 15.98 6.66 -19.24
N SER A 118 17.04 7.47 -19.18
CA SER A 118 18.44 7.04 -19.09
C SER A 118 18.80 6.17 -17.86
N GLN A 119 17.92 6.01 -16.87
CA GLN A 119 18.10 5.10 -15.73
C GLN A 119 17.40 3.74 -15.92
N LEU A 120 16.62 3.54 -16.99
CA LEU A 120 15.95 2.26 -17.26
C LEU A 120 16.97 1.19 -17.67
N LYS A 121 16.94 0.04 -16.98
CA LYS A 121 17.77 -1.14 -17.29
C LYS A 121 17.16 -2.08 -18.33
N TRP A 122 16.03 -1.70 -18.91
CA TRP A 122 15.20 -2.46 -19.84
C TRP A 122 14.48 -1.47 -20.77
N ARG A 123 13.96 -1.92 -21.92
CA ARG A 123 13.26 -1.05 -22.88
C ARG A 123 11.76 -1.39 -22.90
N PRO A 124 10.86 -0.46 -22.57
CA PRO A 124 9.43 -0.70 -22.65
C PRO A 124 8.93 -0.96 -24.07
N LYS A 125 7.83 -1.71 -24.17
CA LYS A 125 7.02 -1.86 -25.38
C LYS A 125 6.12 -0.66 -25.63
N GLY A 126 5.77 0.08 -24.59
CA GLY A 126 4.98 1.30 -24.62
C GLY A 126 4.96 1.97 -23.25
N ILE A 127 4.59 3.25 -23.22
CA ILE A 127 4.56 4.08 -22.01
C ILE A 127 3.15 4.62 -21.80
N ILE A 128 2.63 4.57 -20.58
CA ILE A 128 1.38 5.22 -20.19
C ILE A 128 1.68 6.35 -19.19
N LEU A 129 1.21 7.55 -19.48
CA LEU A 129 1.31 8.72 -18.60
C LEU A 129 -0.02 8.86 -17.83
N SER A 130 0.03 8.77 -16.50
CA SER A 130 -1.18 8.79 -15.67
C SER A 130 -1.81 10.19 -15.53
N GLY A 131 -3.00 10.24 -14.93
CA GLY A 131 -3.63 11.49 -14.51
C GLY A 131 -2.94 12.15 -13.31
N SER A 132 -3.41 13.34 -12.92
CA SER A 132 -2.90 14.08 -11.76
C SER A 132 -4.02 14.96 -11.18
N PRO A 133 -3.99 15.31 -9.88
CA PRO A 133 -4.87 16.34 -9.31
C PRO A 133 -4.43 17.79 -9.62
N TYR A 134 -3.24 17.98 -10.21
CA TYR A 134 -2.64 19.27 -10.53
C TYR A 134 -3.13 19.87 -11.86
N SER A 135 -3.06 21.20 -12.00
CA SER A 135 -3.01 21.87 -13.32
C SER A 135 -1.60 21.84 -13.89
N VAL A 136 -1.46 21.67 -15.21
CA VAL A 136 -0.15 21.62 -15.90
C VAL A 136 0.64 22.93 -15.86
N TYR A 137 0.06 24.05 -15.42
CA TYR A 137 0.75 25.35 -15.31
C TYR A 137 1.11 25.79 -13.89
N GLU A 138 0.77 25.02 -12.85
CA GLU A 138 1.30 25.28 -11.51
C GLU A 138 2.82 25.09 -11.47
N ALA A 139 3.54 25.91 -10.71
CA ALA A 139 5.01 25.93 -10.71
C ALA A 139 5.63 24.58 -10.31
N ASP A 140 5.04 23.91 -9.32
CA ASP A 140 5.47 22.61 -8.79
C ASP A 140 4.70 21.42 -9.40
N SER A 141 3.99 21.62 -10.52
CA SER A 141 3.21 20.55 -11.14
C SER A 141 4.12 19.47 -11.78
N PRO A 142 3.75 18.18 -11.68
CA PRO A 142 4.63 17.09 -12.09
C PRO A 142 4.93 17.10 -13.60
N ARG A 143 6.13 16.63 -13.96
CA ARG A 143 6.68 16.64 -15.32
C ARG A 143 7.29 15.30 -15.67
N VAL A 144 7.18 14.93 -16.94
CA VAL A 144 7.88 13.76 -17.49
C VAL A 144 9.28 14.13 -17.98
N ASP A 145 10.17 13.15 -18.00
CA ASP A 145 11.44 13.27 -18.68
C ASP A 145 11.24 13.37 -20.21
N PRO A 146 11.71 14.42 -20.91
CA PRO A 146 11.41 14.63 -22.34
C PRO A 146 11.84 13.47 -23.26
N GLU A 147 12.89 12.74 -22.88
CA GLU A 147 13.38 11.53 -23.56
C GLU A 147 12.27 10.47 -23.80
N VAL A 148 11.19 10.47 -23.01
CA VAL A 148 10.00 9.60 -23.20
C VAL A 148 9.40 9.73 -24.60
N PHE A 149 9.39 10.93 -25.19
CA PHE A 149 8.82 11.18 -26.52
C PHE A 149 9.81 10.92 -27.67
N GLU A 150 11.05 10.53 -27.34
CA GLU A 150 12.16 10.28 -28.25
C GLU A 150 12.61 8.80 -28.25
N LEU A 151 12.28 8.03 -27.20
CA LEU A 151 12.61 6.60 -27.03
C LEU A 151 12.09 5.68 -28.15
N GLY A 152 11.26 6.19 -29.07
CA GLY A 152 10.80 5.47 -30.26
C GLY A 152 9.81 4.33 -29.95
N VAL A 153 9.06 4.46 -28.86
CA VAL A 153 8.01 3.52 -28.42
C VAL A 153 6.67 4.25 -28.37
N PRO A 154 5.53 3.55 -28.44
CA PRO A 154 4.21 4.14 -28.25
C PRO A 154 4.03 4.81 -26.88
N VAL A 155 3.27 5.92 -26.85
CA VAL A 155 2.96 6.67 -25.63
C VAL A 155 1.46 6.95 -25.55
N PHE A 156 0.85 6.75 -24.39
CA PHE A 156 -0.58 7.00 -24.14
C PHE A 156 -0.78 7.88 -22.90
N GLY A 157 -1.34 9.07 -23.07
CA GLY A 157 -1.62 10.01 -21.97
C GLY A 157 -3.07 9.94 -21.48
N ILE A 158 -3.27 9.77 -20.17
CA ILE A 158 -4.59 9.74 -19.53
C ILE A 158 -4.79 11.01 -18.69
N CYS A 159 -5.85 11.77 -18.98
CA CYS A 159 -6.20 13.04 -18.33
C CYS A 159 -5.02 14.03 -18.30
N TYR A 160 -4.34 14.20 -17.17
CA TYR A 160 -3.11 15.02 -17.09
C TYR A 160 -2.00 14.52 -18.03
N GLY A 161 -1.88 13.22 -18.26
CA GLY A 161 -0.92 12.67 -19.24
C GLY A 161 -1.18 13.15 -20.67
N LEU A 162 -2.44 13.38 -21.06
CA LEU A 162 -2.80 14.02 -22.33
C LEU A 162 -2.40 15.51 -22.34
N GLN A 163 -2.56 16.19 -21.21
CA GLN A 163 -2.22 17.62 -21.07
C GLN A 163 -0.70 17.84 -21.11
N GLU A 164 0.09 16.94 -20.51
CA GLU A 164 1.57 16.95 -20.58
C GLU A 164 2.08 16.62 -22.00
N ILE A 165 1.42 15.70 -22.72
CA ILE A 165 1.65 15.50 -24.17
C ILE A 165 1.35 16.80 -24.93
N SER A 166 0.18 17.41 -24.72
CA SER A 166 -0.21 18.64 -25.40
C SER A 166 0.81 19.75 -25.20
N ARG A 167 1.17 20.03 -23.94
CA ARG A 167 2.17 21.02 -23.54
C ARG A 167 3.55 20.74 -24.16
N SER A 168 3.98 19.48 -24.21
CA SER A 168 5.29 19.08 -24.76
C SER A 168 5.37 19.20 -26.28
N PHE A 169 4.22 19.18 -26.97
CA PHE A 169 4.10 19.38 -28.42
C PHE A 169 3.54 20.77 -28.79
N GLY A 170 3.65 21.75 -27.89
CA GLY A 170 3.33 23.17 -28.14
C GLY A 170 1.84 23.53 -28.11
N GLY A 171 0.96 22.59 -27.77
CA GLY A 171 -0.47 22.83 -27.58
C GLY A 171 -0.79 23.60 -26.30
N LYS A 172 -2.01 24.14 -26.24
CA LYS A 172 -2.51 24.89 -25.08
C LYS A 172 -3.49 24.08 -24.25
N VAL A 173 -3.42 24.29 -22.94
CA VAL A 173 -4.37 23.78 -21.94
C VAL A 173 -4.97 25.00 -21.22
N ILE A 174 -6.20 24.88 -20.73
CA ILE A 174 -6.89 25.89 -19.92
C ILE A 174 -7.56 25.22 -18.73
N ALA A 175 -7.63 25.93 -17.60
CA ALA A 175 -8.53 25.59 -16.51
C ALA A 175 -9.99 25.86 -16.94
N CYS A 176 -10.91 24.98 -16.54
CA CYS A 176 -12.34 25.18 -16.69
C CYS A 176 -12.96 25.81 -15.43
N ASP A 177 -13.79 26.84 -15.61
CA ASP A 177 -14.58 27.44 -14.51
C ASP A 177 -15.51 26.43 -13.83
N HIS A 178 -15.91 25.39 -14.56
CA HIS A 178 -16.62 24.21 -14.06
C HIS A 178 -15.78 22.96 -14.27
N LYS A 179 -15.39 22.31 -13.17
CA LYS A 179 -14.68 21.01 -13.20
C LYS A 179 -15.67 19.91 -13.59
N GLU A 180 -15.30 19.08 -14.56
CA GLU A 180 -16.17 18.00 -15.04
C GLU A 180 -15.83 16.68 -14.32
N TYR A 181 -16.79 16.22 -13.51
CA TYR A 181 -16.73 14.97 -12.76
C TYR A 181 -18.01 14.17 -13.01
N GLY A 182 -17.91 13.04 -13.74
CA GLY A 182 -19.08 12.19 -13.99
C GLY A 182 -19.00 11.35 -15.27
N SER A 183 -20.12 10.70 -15.58
CA SER A 183 -20.30 9.93 -16.82
C SER A 183 -20.60 10.87 -17.99
N ALA A 184 -19.84 10.73 -19.07
CA ALA A 184 -20.04 11.45 -20.33
C ALA A 184 -20.10 10.47 -21.51
N MET A 185 -20.77 10.86 -22.59
CA MET A 185 -20.75 10.14 -23.86
C MET A 185 -19.73 10.79 -24.80
N LEU A 186 -18.76 10.01 -25.27
CA LEU A 186 -17.91 10.38 -26.40
C LEU A 186 -18.65 10.15 -27.70
N ASP A 187 -18.54 11.08 -28.63
CA ASP A 187 -18.75 10.86 -30.06
C ASP A 187 -17.41 10.46 -30.69
N VAL A 188 -17.33 9.25 -31.23
CA VAL A 188 -16.10 8.70 -31.83
C VAL A 188 -15.94 9.24 -33.25
N CYS A 189 -14.80 9.84 -33.56
CA CYS A 189 -14.51 10.32 -34.90
C CYS A 189 -14.41 9.14 -35.88
N LYS A 190 -15.23 9.17 -36.93
CA LYS A 190 -15.22 8.17 -38.00
C LYS A 190 -13.84 8.06 -38.65
N ALA A 191 -13.48 6.85 -39.08
CA ALA A 191 -12.22 6.58 -39.78
C ALA A 191 -12.00 7.41 -41.06
N GLU A 192 -13.08 7.79 -41.76
CA GLU A 192 -13.03 8.65 -42.96
C GLU A 192 -12.55 10.09 -42.67
N ASN A 193 -12.65 10.54 -41.41
CA ASN A 193 -12.23 11.87 -40.96
C ASN A 193 -10.84 11.86 -40.29
N ILE A 194 -10.13 10.73 -40.33
CA ILE A 194 -8.84 10.52 -39.65
C ILE A 194 -7.77 10.25 -40.71
N GLU A 195 -6.70 11.04 -40.67
CA GLU A 195 -5.53 10.90 -41.55
C GLU A 195 -4.82 9.57 -41.24
N GLY A 196 -4.65 8.74 -42.27
CA GLY A 196 -4.24 7.34 -42.13
C GLY A 196 -5.39 6.33 -41.98
N GLY A 197 -6.64 6.79 -41.86
CA GLY A 197 -7.86 5.99 -42.02
C GLY A 197 -8.14 4.94 -40.93
N LYS A 198 -7.52 5.04 -39.74
CA LYS A 198 -7.70 4.06 -38.65
C LYS A 198 -7.75 4.71 -37.26
N ASN A 199 -8.91 4.62 -36.61
CA ASN A 199 -9.10 5.04 -35.22
C ASN A 199 -8.73 3.90 -34.25
N VAL A 200 -7.44 3.57 -34.12
CA VAL A 200 -6.98 2.31 -33.49
C VAL A 200 -7.51 2.12 -32.06
N LEU A 201 -7.61 3.19 -31.26
CA LEU A 201 -8.09 3.10 -29.88
C LEU A 201 -9.60 2.81 -29.73
N PHE A 202 -10.42 3.21 -30.71
CA PHE A 202 -11.88 3.09 -30.66
C PHE A 202 -12.45 2.12 -31.71
N ASP A 203 -11.58 1.44 -32.46
CA ASP A 203 -11.91 0.47 -33.49
C ASP A 203 -12.83 -0.65 -32.97
N GLY A 204 -14.04 -0.74 -33.51
CA GLY A 204 -15.06 -1.71 -33.11
C GLY A 204 -15.85 -1.36 -31.83
N LEU A 205 -15.60 -0.22 -31.18
CA LEU A 205 -16.32 0.19 -29.96
C LEU A 205 -17.68 0.89 -30.24
N GLY A 206 -17.97 1.18 -31.52
CA GLY A 206 -19.18 1.88 -31.95
C GLY A 206 -18.98 3.38 -32.18
N ALA A 207 -20.06 4.08 -32.51
CA ALA A 207 -20.04 5.53 -32.78
C ALA A 207 -20.05 6.38 -31.50
N GLN A 208 -20.53 5.83 -30.38
CA GLN A 208 -20.54 6.49 -29.07
C GLN A 208 -20.08 5.55 -27.97
N VAL A 209 -19.34 6.07 -26.99
CA VAL A 209 -18.76 5.30 -25.88
C VAL A 209 -18.96 6.05 -24.56
N GLN A 210 -19.45 5.35 -23.52
CA GLN A 210 -19.58 5.92 -22.18
C GLN A 210 -18.23 5.92 -21.45
N VAL A 211 -17.83 7.07 -20.90
CA VAL A 211 -16.57 7.26 -20.19
C VAL A 211 -16.72 8.13 -18.95
N TRP A 212 -15.76 8.02 -18.04
CA TRP A 212 -15.67 8.83 -16.83
C TRP A 212 -14.75 10.04 -17.01
N MET A 213 -15.34 11.24 -17.02
CA MET A 213 -14.63 12.50 -16.93
C MET A 213 -14.29 12.82 -15.47
N SER A 214 -13.07 13.32 -15.24
CA SER A 214 -12.60 13.76 -13.92
C SER A 214 -11.45 14.76 -14.07
N HIS A 215 -11.75 15.92 -14.63
CA HIS A 215 -10.72 16.93 -14.95
C HIS A 215 -11.14 18.37 -14.60
N GLY A 216 -10.16 19.14 -14.10
CA GLY A 216 -10.29 20.59 -13.90
C GLY A 216 -9.79 21.40 -15.10
N ASP A 217 -8.76 20.90 -15.77
CA ASP A 217 -8.18 21.48 -16.98
C ASP A 217 -8.64 20.72 -18.23
N ARG A 218 -8.59 21.36 -19.41
CA ARG A 218 -8.77 20.72 -20.73
C ARG A 218 -7.87 21.35 -21.78
N LEU A 219 -7.65 20.67 -22.89
CA LEU A 219 -7.01 21.26 -24.07
C LEU A 219 -7.87 22.42 -24.63
N ASP A 220 -7.21 23.54 -24.94
CA ASP A 220 -7.77 24.73 -25.62
C ASP A 220 -7.50 24.67 -27.13
N SER A 221 -6.35 24.12 -27.52
CA SER A 221 -5.99 23.89 -28.91
C SER A 221 -5.39 22.51 -29.11
N LEU A 222 -5.65 21.91 -30.28
CA LEU A 222 -4.94 20.72 -30.74
C LEU A 222 -3.45 21.05 -30.97
N PRO A 223 -2.48 20.21 -30.54
CA PRO A 223 -1.06 20.43 -30.85
C PRO A 223 -0.73 20.18 -32.33
N ASP A 224 0.39 20.74 -32.79
CA ASP A 224 0.84 20.56 -34.17
C ASP A 224 1.10 19.07 -34.50
N ASN A 225 0.67 18.63 -35.68
CA ASN A 225 0.74 17.25 -36.17
C ASN A 225 -0.10 16.23 -35.37
N PHE A 226 -1.05 16.66 -34.55
CA PHE A 226 -2.08 15.79 -33.98
C PHE A 226 -3.39 15.82 -34.80
N GLN A 227 -4.29 14.89 -34.48
CA GLN A 227 -5.63 14.75 -35.01
C GLN A 227 -6.59 14.24 -33.92
N ILE A 228 -7.88 14.52 -34.07
CA ILE A 228 -8.93 14.19 -33.09
C ILE A 228 -9.44 12.77 -33.35
N LEU A 229 -9.58 11.96 -32.29
CA LEU A 229 -10.13 10.61 -32.33
C LEU A 229 -11.54 10.50 -31.73
N ALA A 230 -11.88 11.37 -30.77
CA ALA A 230 -13.21 11.46 -30.17
C ALA A 230 -13.44 12.83 -29.49
N THR A 231 -14.70 13.22 -29.36
CA THR A 231 -15.14 14.51 -28.78
C THR A 231 -16.25 14.32 -27.75
N THR A 232 -16.43 15.26 -26.84
CA THR A 232 -17.70 15.46 -26.12
C THR A 232 -18.22 16.88 -26.34
N SER A 233 -19.44 17.18 -25.88
CA SER A 233 -20.01 18.53 -25.85
C SER A 233 -19.19 19.53 -25.00
N SER A 234 -18.38 19.04 -24.07
CA SER A 234 -17.58 19.82 -23.11
C SER A 234 -16.07 19.81 -23.42
N ALA A 235 -15.57 18.77 -24.08
CA ALA A 235 -14.17 18.57 -24.42
C ALA A 235 -14.02 18.26 -25.94
N PRO A 236 -13.72 19.28 -26.77
CA PRO A 236 -13.55 19.09 -28.22
C PRO A 236 -12.29 18.32 -28.61
N TYR A 237 -11.42 17.99 -27.64
CA TYR A 237 -10.20 17.21 -27.80
C TYR A 237 -10.18 16.00 -26.84
N ALA A 238 -11.36 15.39 -26.58
CA ALA A 238 -11.51 14.34 -25.59
C ALA A 238 -10.68 13.08 -25.85
N ALA A 239 -10.33 12.80 -27.10
CA ALA A 239 -9.23 11.92 -27.47
C ALA A 239 -8.48 12.43 -28.71
N ILE A 240 -7.15 12.31 -28.72
CA ILE A 240 -6.28 12.72 -29.84
C ILE A 240 -5.19 11.69 -30.14
N ALA A 241 -4.61 11.76 -31.33
CA ALA A 241 -3.41 11.02 -31.71
C ALA A 241 -2.47 11.87 -32.59
N HIS A 242 -1.17 11.61 -32.51
CA HIS A 242 -0.18 12.19 -33.42
C HIS A 242 -0.28 11.47 -34.78
N LYS A 243 -0.20 12.22 -35.89
CA LYS A 243 -0.39 11.70 -37.25
C LYS A 243 0.68 10.68 -37.71
N SER A 244 1.94 10.84 -37.27
CA SER A 244 3.08 10.03 -37.72
C SER A 244 3.83 9.29 -36.60
N LYS A 245 3.67 9.68 -35.33
CA LYS A 245 4.21 8.95 -34.17
C LYS A 245 3.08 8.15 -33.48
N PRO A 246 3.36 7.00 -32.84
CA PRO A 246 2.38 6.24 -32.06
C PRO A 246 2.10 6.89 -30.68
N ILE A 247 1.77 8.18 -30.67
CA ILE A 247 1.48 8.96 -29.47
C ILE A 247 -0.03 9.27 -29.45
N TYR A 248 -0.68 8.95 -28.35
CA TYR A 248 -2.13 9.04 -28.15
C TYR A 248 -2.44 9.72 -26.81
N GLY A 249 -3.62 10.28 -26.66
CA GLY A 249 -4.10 10.71 -25.36
C GLY A 249 -5.61 10.86 -25.26
N VAL A 250 -6.13 10.76 -24.03
CA VAL A 250 -7.55 10.81 -23.68
C VAL A 250 -7.77 11.71 -22.45
N GLN A 251 -8.85 12.49 -22.44
CA GLN A 251 -9.17 13.42 -21.35
C GLN A 251 -9.96 12.75 -20.21
N PHE A 252 -10.55 11.58 -20.48
CA PHE A 252 -11.28 10.71 -19.56
C PHE A 252 -10.38 9.61 -18.98
N HIS A 253 -10.91 8.85 -18.02
CA HIS A 253 -10.22 7.73 -17.36
C HIS A 253 -10.69 6.36 -17.92
N PRO A 254 -9.95 5.69 -18.82
CA PRO A 254 -10.29 4.34 -19.28
C PRO A 254 -10.04 3.24 -18.23
N GLU A 255 -9.33 3.53 -17.14
CA GLU A 255 -8.96 2.55 -16.11
C GLU A 255 -10.11 2.21 -15.13
N VAL A 256 -11.04 3.15 -14.90
CA VAL A 256 -12.15 3.00 -13.95
C VAL A 256 -13.32 2.20 -14.52
N THR A 257 -14.03 1.47 -13.66
CA THR A 257 -15.20 0.63 -14.02
C THR A 257 -16.37 1.40 -14.64
N HIS A 258 -16.50 2.70 -14.35
CA HIS A 258 -17.53 3.57 -14.92
C HIS A 258 -17.39 3.81 -16.44
N SER A 259 -16.19 3.63 -16.99
CA SER A 259 -15.92 3.69 -18.43
C SER A 259 -16.15 2.32 -19.05
N THR A 260 -17.34 2.10 -19.63
CA THR A 260 -17.85 0.75 -20.01
C THR A 260 -16.92 -0.03 -20.92
N ASN A 261 -16.23 0.68 -21.81
CA ASN A 261 -15.28 0.10 -22.79
C ASN A 261 -13.82 0.48 -22.47
N GLY A 262 -13.55 1.06 -21.30
CA GLY A 262 -12.23 1.58 -20.93
C GLY A 262 -11.12 0.53 -20.96
N LYS A 263 -11.40 -0.68 -20.47
CA LYS A 263 -10.49 -1.83 -20.60
C LYS A 263 -10.14 -2.14 -22.05
N GLN A 264 -11.10 -2.06 -22.97
CA GLN A 264 -10.89 -2.33 -24.40
C GLN A 264 -10.05 -1.22 -25.06
N ILE A 265 -10.18 0.04 -24.62
CA ILE A 265 -9.32 1.15 -25.08
C ILE A 265 -7.86 0.91 -24.65
N ILE A 266 -7.64 0.45 -23.41
CA ILE A 266 -6.31 0.06 -22.91
C ILE A 266 -5.79 -1.17 -23.67
N GLU A 267 -6.62 -2.16 -23.97
CA GLU A 267 -6.29 -3.34 -24.79
C GLU A 267 -5.85 -2.95 -26.21
N LYS A 268 -6.58 -2.05 -26.88
CA LYS A 268 -6.20 -1.53 -28.20
C LYS A 268 -4.84 -0.81 -28.17
N PHE A 269 -4.49 -0.12 -27.08
CA PHE A 269 -3.14 0.44 -26.93
C PHE A 269 -2.08 -0.63 -26.65
N VAL A 270 -2.26 -1.45 -25.60
CA VAL A 270 -1.24 -2.37 -25.09
C VAL A 270 -0.99 -3.55 -26.03
N ILE A 271 -2.04 -4.17 -26.57
CA ILE A 271 -1.93 -5.31 -27.49
C ILE A 271 -1.96 -4.82 -28.95
N GLY A 272 -2.81 -3.86 -29.29
CA GLY A 272 -2.94 -3.37 -30.67
C GLY A 272 -1.80 -2.48 -31.16
N VAL A 273 -1.43 -1.45 -30.38
CA VAL A 273 -0.39 -0.46 -30.75
C VAL A 273 1.00 -0.90 -30.29
N CYS A 274 1.16 -1.31 -29.03
CA CYS A 274 2.45 -1.70 -28.45
C CYS A 274 2.87 -3.13 -28.81
N GLN A 275 1.94 -3.94 -29.32
CA GLN A 275 2.15 -5.33 -29.75
C GLN A 275 2.75 -6.20 -28.63
N CYS A 276 2.35 -5.95 -27.38
CA CYS A 276 2.78 -6.76 -26.24
C CYS A 276 2.15 -8.15 -26.33
N LYS A 277 2.95 -9.19 -26.09
CA LYS A 277 2.44 -10.55 -25.92
C LYS A 277 1.68 -10.66 -24.59
N PRO A 278 0.50 -11.28 -24.56
CA PRO A 278 -0.24 -11.57 -23.33
C PRO A 278 0.33 -12.82 -22.62
N ASP A 279 1.65 -12.84 -22.35
CA ASP A 279 2.36 -14.00 -21.79
C ASP A 279 2.65 -13.91 -20.28
N TRP A 280 2.37 -12.77 -19.62
CA TRP A 280 2.38 -12.65 -18.16
C TRP A 280 1.21 -13.43 -17.55
N THR A 281 1.49 -14.70 -17.22
CA THR A 281 0.53 -15.64 -16.66
C THR A 281 1.13 -16.35 -15.44
N MET A 282 0.32 -16.59 -14.41
CA MET A 282 0.81 -17.17 -13.15
C MET A 282 1.45 -18.56 -13.30
N ALA A 283 1.11 -19.32 -14.35
CA ALA A 283 1.81 -20.56 -14.68
C ALA A 283 3.28 -20.29 -15.07
N THR A 284 3.53 -19.39 -16.02
CA THR A 284 4.91 -19.01 -16.42
C THR A 284 5.68 -18.30 -15.30
N PHE A 285 4.97 -17.62 -14.39
CA PHE A 285 5.57 -16.93 -13.26
C PHE A 285 6.20 -17.91 -12.26
N ILE A 286 5.54 -19.04 -11.94
CA ILE A 286 6.05 -20.06 -11.00
C ILE A 286 7.45 -20.52 -11.41
N ASP A 287 7.63 -20.95 -12.67
CA ASP A 287 8.90 -21.51 -13.13
C ASP A 287 10.03 -20.45 -13.15
N LYS A 288 9.72 -19.23 -13.63
CA LYS A 288 10.67 -18.11 -13.64
C LYS A 288 11.07 -17.69 -12.23
N GLU A 289 10.10 -17.59 -11.31
CA GLU A 289 10.35 -17.14 -9.94
C GLU A 289 11.07 -18.22 -9.11
N ILE A 290 10.76 -19.50 -9.30
CA ILE A 290 11.54 -20.62 -8.74
C ILE A 290 12.99 -20.57 -9.21
N ALA A 291 13.23 -20.31 -10.51
CA ALA A 291 14.58 -20.15 -11.05
C ALA A 291 15.29 -18.91 -10.46
N ARG A 292 14.58 -17.79 -10.30
CA ARG A 292 15.11 -16.56 -9.69
C ARG A 292 15.48 -16.78 -8.22
N ILE A 293 14.61 -17.40 -7.42
CA ILE A 293 14.87 -17.74 -6.01
C ILE A 293 16.11 -18.65 -5.92
N ARG A 294 16.20 -19.70 -6.74
CA ARG A 294 17.36 -20.60 -6.79
C ARG A 294 18.66 -19.88 -7.17
N SER A 295 18.60 -18.89 -8.06
CA SER A 295 19.75 -18.06 -8.46
C SER A 295 20.19 -17.10 -7.35
N VAL A 296 19.24 -16.42 -6.69
CA VAL A 296 19.50 -15.43 -5.64
C VAL A 296 19.98 -16.08 -4.34
N VAL A 297 19.38 -17.20 -3.94
CA VAL A 297 19.76 -17.95 -2.72
C VAL A 297 20.97 -18.85 -2.98
N GLY A 298 21.15 -19.34 -4.21
CA GLY A 298 22.22 -20.27 -4.56
C GLY A 298 21.99 -21.71 -4.07
N PRO A 299 23.02 -22.58 -4.18
CA PRO A 299 22.89 -24.01 -3.92
C PRO A 299 22.74 -24.34 -2.42
N ASP A 300 23.48 -23.64 -1.54
CA ASP A 300 23.69 -24.11 -0.17
C ASP A 300 23.00 -23.24 0.89
N ASP A 301 22.88 -21.92 0.66
CA ASP A 301 22.41 -20.97 1.69
C ASP A 301 20.94 -21.19 2.08
N GLN A 302 20.60 -20.76 3.29
CA GLN A 302 19.31 -21.01 3.91
C GLN A 302 18.50 -19.70 4.06
N VAL A 303 17.17 -19.85 4.06
CA VAL A 303 16.20 -18.75 4.12
C VAL A 303 15.27 -18.97 5.29
N ILE A 304 15.02 -17.93 6.09
CA ILE A 304 14.04 -17.96 7.17
C ILE A 304 12.85 -17.06 6.83
N GLY A 305 11.65 -17.34 7.34
CA GLY A 305 10.46 -16.56 7.01
C GLY A 305 9.39 -16.53 8.10
N ALA A 306 8.83 -15.35 8.34
CA ALA A 306 7.65 -15.19 9.17
C ALA A 306 6.39 -15.61 8.37
N VAL A 307 5.62 -16.57 8.89
CA VAL A 307 4.42 -17.08 8.21
C VAL A 307 3.22 -17.03 9.17
N SER A 308 2.22 -16.22 8.84
CA SER A 308 1.02 -16.02 9.67
C SER A 308 -0.15 -16.95 9.31
N GLY A 309 -0.03 -17.70 8.20
CA GLY A 309 -1.13 -18.48 7.63
C GLY A 309 -2.13 -17.64 6.81
N GLY A 310 -1.94 -16.31 6.75
CA GLY A 310 -2.60 -15.46 5.76
C GLY A 310 -2.14 -15.80 4.34
N VAL A 311 -3.03 -15.62 3.35
CA VAL A 311 -2.87 -16.09 1.96
C VAL A 311 -1.47 -15.84 1.40
N ASP A 312 -0.97 -14.62 1.50
CA ASP A 312 0.28 -14.20 0.86
C ASP A 312 1.49 -14.89 1.50
N SER A 313 1.50 -14.95 2.84
CA SER A 313 2.53 -15.69 3.58
C SER A 313 2.51 -17.20 3.29
N SER A 314 1.34 -17.79 3.09
CA SER A 314 1.19 -19.21 2.75
C SER A 314 1.60 -19.53 1.31
N VAL A 315 1.26 -18.64 0.36
CA VAL A 315 1.70 -18.74 -1.05
C VAL A 315 3.21 -18.56 -1.16
N ALA A 316 3.78 -17.55 -0.49
CA ALA A 316 5.22 -17.33 -0.43
C ALA A 316 5.96 -18.50 0.23
N ALA A 317 5.45 -19.04 1.35
CA ALA A 317 6.02 -20.20 2.02
C ALA A 317 6.03 -21.46 1.14
N LYS A 318 4.93 -21.72 0.42
CA LYS A 318 4.87 -22.85 -0.53
C LYS A 318 5.82 -22.65 -1.72
N LEU A 319 5.86 -21.46 -2.29
CA LEU A 319 6.76 -21.12 -3.41
C LEU A 319 8.24 -21.25 -3.02
N MET A 320 8.63 -20.80 -1.81
CA MET A 320 9.98 -21.05 -1.27
C MET A 320 10.27 -22.54 -1.07
N ASN A 321 9.29 -23.32 -0.61
CA ASN A 321 9.44 -24.76 -0.44
C ASN A 321 9.65 -25.49 -1.78
N GLU A 322 8.93 -25.13 -2.84
CA GLU A 322 9.18 -25.67 -4.20
C GLU A 322 10.54 -25.19 -4.75
N ALA A 323 10.98 -23.98 -4.40
CA ALA A 323 12.25 -23.43 -4.86
C ALA A 323 13.47 -24.08 -4.19
N ILE A 324 13.51 -24.21 -2.86
CA ILE A 324 14.72 -24.63 -2.13
C ILE A 324 14.51 -25.76 -1.10
N GLY A 325 13.29 -26.29 -0.98
CA GLY A 325 12.96 -27.39 -0.07
C GLY A 325 13.21 -27.05 1.41
N HIS A 326 13.80 -27.98 2.14
CA HIS A 326 14.05 -27.88 3.58
C HIS A 326 15.00 -26.74 4.00
N ARG A 327 15.75 -26.14 3.06
CA ARG A 327 16.56 -24.92 3.30
C ARG A 327 15.72 -23.68 3.60
N PHE A 328 14.40 -23.73 3.36
CA PHE A 328 13.46 -22.74 3.85
C PHE A 328 12.96 -23.14 5.25
N HIS A 329 13.05 -22.22 6.21
CA HIS A 329 12.57 -22.38 7.59
C HIS A 329 11.44 -21.38 7.85
N ALA A 330 10.20 -21.86 7.90
CA ALA A 330 9.06 -21.04 8.28
C ALA A 330 8.93 -20.99 9.81
N ILE A 331 8.71 -19.80 10.37
CA ILE A 331 8.30 -19.57 11.75
C ILE A 331 6.88 -19.01 11.75
N MET A 332 5.95 -19.71 12.41
CA MET A 332 4.68 -19.14 12.86
C MET A 332 4.76 -18.84 14.35
N VAL A 333 4.47 -17.60 14.74
CA VAL A 333 4.27 -17.23 16.13
C VAL A 333 2.77 -17.24 16.41
N ASP A 334 2.29 -18.14 17.27
CA ASP A 334 0.98 -17.95 17.88
C ASP A 334 1.13 -16.88 18.97
N ASN A 335 0.54 -15.71 18.69
CA ASN A 335 0.55 -14.57 19.58
C ASN A 335 -0.58 -14.63 20.62
N GLY A 336 -1.39 -15.69 20.65
CA GLY A 336 -2.54 -15.81 21.55
C GLY A 336 -3.71 -14.89 21.19
N LEU A 337 -3.63 -14.15 20.07
CA LEU A 337 -4.65 -13.22 19.56
C LEU A 337 -5.35 -13.74 18.30
N LEU A 338 -5.00 -14.94 17.85
CA LEU A 338 -5.58 -15.61 16.68
C LEU A 338 -7.01 -16.11 16.93
N ARG A 339 -7.75 -16.40 15.84
CA ARG A 339 -9.08 -17.03 15.86
C ARG A 339 -9.04 -18.42 16.50
N MET A 340 -10.22 -18.98 16.79
CA MET A 340 -10.34 -20.32 17.35
C MET A 340 -9.69 -21.37 16.42
N ASP A 341 -8.81 -22.18 17.01
CA ASP A 341 -8.04 -23.27 16.39
C ASP A 341 -7.17 -22.85 15.17
N GLU A 342 -6.87 -21.55 15.02
CA GLU A 342 -6.21 -21.00 13.82
C GLU A 342 -4.74 -21.43 13.71
N ALA A 343 -3.99 -21.51 14.82
CA ALA A 343 -2.62 -22.02 14.82
C ALA A 343 -2.54 -23.49 14.41
N GLN A 344 -3.44 -24.33 14.95
CA GLN A 344 -3.51 -25.76 14.61
C GLN A 344 -3.89 -25.97 13.13
N GLN A 345 -4.84 -25.19 12.61
CA GLN A 345 -5.23 -25.21 11.20
C GLN A 345 -4.06 -24.84 10.29
N VAL A 346 -3.31 -23.78 10.61
CA VAL A 346 -2.16 -23.33 9.83
C VAL A 346 -0.99 -24.30 9.93
N GLN A 347 -0.77 -24.93 11.10
CA GLN A 347 0.22 -25.98 11.29
C GLN A 347 -0.07 -27.21 10.43
N GLN A 348 -1.30 -27.73 10.46
CA GLN A 348 -1.72 -28.86 9.62
C GLN A 348 -1.51 -28.52 8.14
N MET A 349 -2.08 -27.40 7.69
CA MET A 349 -2.01 -26.90 6.32
C MET A 349 -0.58 -26.80 5.78
N LEU A 350 0.30 -26.03 6.45
CA LEU A 350 1.64 -25.79 5.94
C LEU A 350 2.53 -27.02 6.10
N LYS A 351 2.52 -27.65 7.28
CA LYS A 351 3.52 -28.66 7.64
C LYS A 351 3.18 -30.06 7.15
N VAL A 352 1.90 -30.43 7.18
CA VAL A 352 1.43 -31.78 6.83
C VAL A 352 0.92 -31.81 5.40
N ASP A 353 0.01 -30.89 5.05
CA ASP A 353 -0.67 -30.93 3.75
C ASP A 353 0.19 -30.37 2.61
N LEU A 354 1.00 -29.33 2.88
CA LEU A 354 1.85 -28.65 1.89
C LEU A 354 3.36 -28.98 1.98
N GLY A 355 3.78 -29.69 3.03
CA GLY A 355 5.16 -30.17 3.24
C GLY A 355 6.20 -29.11 3.66
N VAL A 356 5.76 -27.91 4.06
CA VAL A 356 6.63 -26.80 4.46
C VAL A 356 7.31 -27.11 5.80
N ASN A 357 8.62 -26.88 5.87
CA ASN A 357 9.40 -26.93 7.11
C ASN A 357 9.02 -25.78 8.06
N LEU A 358 7.92 -25.97 8.80
CA LEU A 358 7.35 -25.01 9.73
C LEU A 358 7.71 -25.33 11.18
N THR A 359 8.21 -24.32 11.90
CA THR A 359 8.20 -24.27 13.37
C THR A 359 7.06 -23.39 13.84
N VAL A 360 6.31 -23.86 14.84
CA VAL A 360 5.25 -23.09 15.50
C VAL A 360 5.72 -22.78 16.92
N VAL A 361 5.66 -21.50 17.30
CA VAL A 361 6.04 -20.99 18.62
C VAL A 361 4.80 -20.47 19.31
N ASP A 362 4.40 -21.09 20.42
CA ASP A 362 3.40 -20.49 21.33
C ASP A 362 4.07 -19.40 22.16
N ALA A 363 3.67 -18.15 21.92
CA ALA A 363 4.07 -16.98 22.69
C ALA A 363 2.87 -16.31 23.37
N SER A 364 1.71 -16.98 23.44
CA SER A 364 0.42 -16.41 23.88
C SER A 364 0.52 -15.67 25.20
N GLN A 365 1.22 -16.23 26.19
CA GLN A 365 1.39 -15.60 27.50
C GLN A 365 2.20 -14.30 27.40
N THR A 366 3.30 -14.29 26.64
CA THR A 366 4.16 -13.11 26.43
C THR A 366 3.38 -11.92 25.84
N PHE A 367 2.51 -12.17 24.87
CA PHE A 367 1.65 -11.12 24.29
C PHE A 367 0.57 -10.65 25.27
N LEU A 368 -0.04 -11.56 26.04
CA LEU A 368 -1.03 -11.20 27.05
C LEU A 368 -0.43 -10.38 28.20
N ASP A 369 0.77 -10.71 28.65
CA ASP A 369 1.47 -9.98 29.70
C ASP A 369 1.85 -8.55 29.26
N VAL A 370 2.24 -8.38 27.99
CA VAL A 370 2.56 -7.07 27.40
C VAL A 370 1.32 -6.23 27.08
N LEU A 371 0.19 -6.86 26.72
CA LEU A 371 -1.10 -6.18 26.47
C LEU A 371 -1.92 -5.91 27.74
N LYS A 372 -1.42 -6.33 28.90
CA LYS A 372 -2.11 -6.19 30.17
C LYS A 372 -2.36 -4.71 30.48
N ASP A 373 -3.63 -4.39 30.80
CA ASP A 373 -4.09 -3.04 31.14
C ASP A 373 -3.91 -1.99 30.00
N VAL A 374 -3.69 -2.44 28.74
CA VAL A 374 -3.56 -1.57 27.55
C VAL A 374 -4.89 -1.48 26.79
N GLU A 375 -5.47 -0.27 26.72
CA GLU A 375 -6.69 0.00 25.94
C GLU A 375 -6.44 0.67 24.59
N ASP A 376 -5.46 1.59 24.51
CA ASP A 376 -5.19 2.44 23.34
C ASP A 376 -4.80 1.62 22.08
N PRO A 377 -5.49 1.79 20.93
CA PRO A 377 -5.27 1.00 19.72
C PRO A 377 -3.85 1.09 19.14
N GLU A 378 -3.26 2.28 19.10
CA GLU A 378 -1.91 2.47 18.54
C GLU A 378 -0.85 1.87 19.46
N THR A 379 -1.02 2.01 20.77
CA THR A 379 -0.18 1.34 21.76
C THR A 379 -0.30 -0.18 21.65
N LYS A 380 -1.52 -0.74 21.51
CA LYS A 380 -1.72 -2.18 21.22
C LYS A 380 -0.97 -2.62 19.96
N ARG A 381 -1.17 -1.92 18.82
CA ARG A 381 -0.49 -2.21 17.54
C ARG A 381 1.02 -2.26 17.71
N LYS A 382 1.60 -1.23 18.33
CA LYS A 382 3.03 -1.04 18.49
C LYS A 382 3.66 -2.07 19.44
N LEU A 383 2.98 -2.39 20.54
CA LEU A 383 3.41 -3.43 21.47
C LEU A 383 3.37 -4.83 20.84
N ILE A 384 2.31 -5.17 20.10
CA ILE A 384 2.22 -6.45 19.40
C ILE A 384 3.32 -6.58 18.34
N GLY A 385 3.55 -5.53 17.55
CA GLY A 385 4.63 -5.51 16.55
C GLY A 385 6.01 -5.76 17.17
N ASN A 386 6.36 -5.01 18.21
CA ASN A 386 7.64 -5.16 18.92
C ASN A 386 7.81 -6.55 19.56
N THR A 387 6.76 -7.07 20.22
CA THR A 387 6.81 -8.41 20.84
C THR A 387 6.95 -9.51 19.80
N PHE A 388 6.27 -9.38 18.65
CA PHE A 388 6.42 -10.32 17.53
C PHE A 388 7.85 -10.35 16.99
N ILE A 389 8.48 -9.18 16.83
CA ILE A 389 9.87 -9.06 16.38
C ILE A 389 10.82 -9.78 17.34
N HIS A 390 10.74 -9.50 18.65
CA HIS A 390 11.61 -10.15 19.63
C HIS A 390 11.44 -11.68 19.69
N VAL A 391 10.20 -12.18 19.58
CA VAL A 391 9.93 -13.63 19.55
C VAL A 391 10.46 -14.27 18.26
N PHE A 392 10.28 -13.61 17.11
CA PHE A 392 10.79 -14.06 15.82
C PHE A 392 12.33 -14.08 15.79
N GLU A 393 12.99 -13.05 16.28
CA GLU A 393 14.46 -12.97 16.33
C GLU A 393 15.06 -14.02 17.29
N ALA A 394 14.43 -14.25 18.45
CA ALA A 394 14.85 -15.29 19.39
C ALA A 394 14.73 -16.70 18.80
N GLU A 395 13.65 -16.98 18.07
CA GLU A 395 13.46 -18.25 17.38
C GLU A 395 14.40 -18.39 16.16
N ALA A 396 14.62 -17.31 15.41
CA ALA A 396 15.57 -17.29 14.30
C ALA A 396 16.98 -17.65 14.75
N ALA A 397 17.47 -17.06 15.84
CA ALA A 397 18.75 -17.41 16.45
C ALA A 397 18.77 -18.86 16.99
N ARG A 398 17.64 -19.38 17.49
CA ARG A 398 17.50 -20.79 17.92
C ARG A 398 17.66 -21.75 16.75
N ILE A 399 17.07 -21.45 15.59
CA ILE A 399 17.19 -22.24 14.36
C ILE A 399 18.60 -22.11 13.77
N GLU A 400 19.17 -20.90 13.68
CA GLU A 400 20.55 -20.69 13.21
C GLU A 400 21.56 -21.49 14.06
N ALA A 401 21.44 -21.45 15.38
CA ALA A 401 22.30 -22.21 16.29
C ALA A 401 22.10 -23.74 16.22
N GLN A 402 20.98 -24.22 15.67
CA GLN A 402 20.77 -25.64 15.37
C GLN A 402 21.38 -26.01 14.02
N GLN A 403 21.16 -25.19 12.99
CA GLN A 403 21.73 -25.39 11.66
C GLN A 403 23.27 -25.34 11.68
N ALA A 404 23.88 -24.39 12.41
CA ALA A 404 25.32 -24.33 12.60
C ALA A 404 25.92 -25.60 13.27
N ARG A 405 25.12 -26.38 14.01
CA ARG A 405 25.54 -27.68 14.57
C ARG A 405 25.36 -28.83 13.56
N GLN A 406 24.35 -28.74 12.69
CA GLN A 406 24.02 -29.76 11.68
C GLN A 406 24.89 -29.64 10.41
N ALA A 407 25.31 -28.44 10.03
CA ALA A 407 26.21 -28.15 8.89
C ALA A 407 27.63 -28.75 9.03
N THR A 408 27.95 -29.40 10.17
CA THR A 408 29.12 -30.27 10.28
C THR A 408 28.91 -31.67 9.68
N LYS A 409 27.71 -31.95 9.13
CA LYS A 409 27.28 -33.24 8.57
C LYS A 409 26.57 -33.13 7.22
N THR A 410 25.96 -31.99 6.89
CA THR A 410 25.36 -31.69 5.58
C THR A 410 26.17 -30.63 4.85
N HIS A 411 26.07 -30.55 3.51
CA HIS A 411 26.70 -29.49 2.70
C HIS A 411 25.87 -28.19 2.70
N GLU A 412 25.15 -27.90 3.78
CA GLU A 412 24.21 -26.78 3.84
C GLU A 412 24.85 -25.53 4.43
N GLY A 413 24.54 -24.39 3.81
CA GLY A 413 25.11 -23.09 4.12
C GLY A 413 24.47 -22.42 5.34
N THR A 414 24.74 -21.12 5.49
CA THR A 414 24.21 -20.30 6.60
C THR A 414 22.87 -19.68 6.25
N ILE A 415 22.10 -19.28 7.27
CA ILE A 415 20.89 -18.49 7.06
C ILE A 415 21.33 -17.09 6.65
N LYS A 416 21.07 -16.70 5.40
CA LYS A 416 21.47 -15.38 4.85
C LYS A 416 20.30 -14.52 4.40
N PHE A 417 19.10 -15.10 4.31
CA PHE A 417 17.93 -14.40 3.75
C PHE A 417 16.72 -14.46 4.66
N LEU A 418 15.91 -13.40 4.63
CA LEU A 418 14.61 -13.28 5.25
C LEU A 418 13.53 -13.16 4.18
N LEU A 419 12.58 -14.10 4.16
CA LEU A 419 11.37 -14.04 3.34
C LEU A 419 10.42 -12.95 3.85
N GLN A 420 9.94 -12.10 2.94
CA GLN A 420 8.80 -11.20 3.18
C GLN A 420 7.70 -11.43 2.13
N GLY A 421 6.44 -11.35 2.58
CA GLY A 421 5.25 -11.57 1.73
C GLY A 421 4.70 -10.30 1.07
N THR A 422 5.55 -9.29 0.89
CA THR A 422 5.25 -7.96 0.35
C THR A 422 4.65 -8.04 -1.05
N LEU A 423 3.60 -7.25 -1.32
CA LEU A 423 2.88 -7.23 -2.60
C LEU A 423 3.08 -5.92 -3.36
N TYR A 424 2.75 -5.92 -4.65
CA TYR A 424 2.95 -4.77 -5.53
C TYR A 424 2.26 -3.46 -5.07
N PRO A 425 1.05 -3.47 -4.47
CA PRO A 425 0.47 -2.27 -3.88
C PRO A 425 1.34 -1.61 -2.79
N ASP A 426 2.01 -2.42 -1.97
CA ASP A 426 2.90 -1.93 -0.90
C ASP A 426 4.18 -1.30 -1.48
N VAL A 427 4.63 -1.79 -2.64
CA VAL A 427 5.73 -1.21 -3.42
C VAL A 427 5.35 0.15 -3.99
N ILE A 428 4.19 0.28 -4.66
CA ILE A 428 3.72 1.56 -5.24
C ILE A 428 3.64 2.66 -4.16
N GLU A 429 3.05 2.36 -3.00
CA GLU A 429 2.88 3.33 -1.90
C GLU A 429 4.22 3.84 -1.33
N SER A 430 5.29 3.05 -1.45
CA SER A 430 6.65 3.43 -1.02
C SER A 430 7.41 4.30 -2.04
N ILE A 431 7.01 4.28 -3.32
CA ILE A 431 7.77 4.86 -4.45
C ILE A 431 7.23 6.25 -4.90
N SER A 432 6.11 6.71 -4.34
CA SER A 432 5.40 7.93 -4.79
C SER A 432 6.28 9.17 -5.03
N PHE A 433 5.95 9.93 -6.08
CA PHE A 433 6.72 11.11 -6.55
C PHE A 433 6.88 12.25 -5.52
N LYS A 434 6.11 12.24 -4.42
CA LYS A 434 6.26 13.18 -3.28
C LYS A 434 7.16 12.65 -2.15
N GLY A 435 7.83 11.51 -2.37
CA GLY A 435 8.42 10.68 -1.32
C GLY A 435 7.42 9.66 -0.76
N PRO A 436 7.88 8.71 0.07
CA PRO A 436 7.04 7.65 0.62
C PRO A 436 5.90 8.23 1.46
N SER A 437 4.68 7.68 1.29
CA SER A 437 3.51 8.11 2.07
C SER A 437 3.71 7.80 3.54
N ALA A 438 3.95 8.84 4.35
CA ALA A 438 4.49 8.68 5.69
C ALA A 438 3.58 7.88 6.64
N THR A 439 4.19 7.04 7.47
CA THR A 439 3.59 6.34 8.64
C THR A 439 2.47 5.31 8.42
N ILE A 440 1.81 5.22 7.26
CA ILE A 440 0.57 4.42 7.14
C ILE A 440 0.78 2.88 7.15
N LYS A 441 1.92 2.36 6.66
CA LYS A 441 2.13 0.90 6.43
C LYS A 441 3.34 0.23 7.11
N THR A 442 3.84 0.75 8.24
CA THR A 442 4.89 0.07 9.05
C THR A 442 4.51 -1.33 9.57
N HIS A 443 3.24 -1.73 9.45
CA HIS A 443 2.64 -2.93 10.05
C HIS A 443 2.47 -4.15 9.11
N HIS A 444 2.74 -4.01 7.79
CA HIS A 444 2.48 -5.09 6.81
C HIS A 444 3.73 -5.86 6.38
N ASN A 445 4.86 -5.16 6.18
CA ASN A 445 6.17 -5.80 6.12
C ASN A 445 6.62 -6.15 7.54
N VAL A 446 7.66 -6.99 7.68
CA VAL A 446 8.37 -7.15 8.96
C VAL A 446 9.29 -5.91 9.14
N GLY A 447 8.67 -4.74 9.23
CA GLY A 447 9.28 -3.42 9.02
C GLY A 447 9.73 -2.70 10.30
N GLY A 448 9.61 -3.34 11.46
CA GLY A 448 10.21 -2.88 12.72
C GLY A 448 11.49 -3.62 13.09
N LEU A 449 12.02 -4.47 12.19
CA LEU A 449 13.30 -5.16 12.41
C LEU A 449 14.42 -4.13 12.57
N LEU A 450 15.27 -4.36 13.56
CA LEU A 450 16.28 -3.39 13.99
C LEU A 450 17.31 -3.11 12.88
N ASP A 451 17.84 -1.88 12.85
CA ASP A 451 18.89 -1.41 11.90
C ASP A 451 20.17 -2.28 11.86
N ASN A 452 20.29 -3.23 12.80
CA ASN A 452 21.41 -4.14 12.97
C ASN A 452 21.23 -5.52 12.29
N MET A 453 20.09 -5.78 11.62
CA MET A 453 19.84 -7.09 10.99
C MET A 453 20.78 -7.35 9.80
N LYS A 454 21.35 -8.57 9.76
CA LYS A 454 22.35 -8.98 8.75
C LYS A 454 21.78 -9.81 7.59
N LEU A 455 20.48 -10.11 7.60
CA LEU A 455 19.81 -10.91 6.59
C LEU A 455 19.42 -10.07 5.37
N LYS A 456 19.57 -10.63 4.18
CA LYS A 456 19.08 -10.04 2.92
C LYS A 456 17.59 -10.32 2.76
N LEU A 457 16.81 -9.36 2.27
CA LEU A 457 15.39 -9.60 1.99
C LEU A 457 15.21 -10.44 0.72
N ILE A 458 14.18 -11.29 0.70
CA ILE A 458 13.66 -11.93 -0.51
C ILE A 458 12.13 -11.80 -0.52
N GLU A 459 11.59 -11.15 -1.55
CA GLU A 459 10.17 -10.79 -1.68
C GLU A 459 9.59 -11.41 -2.97
N PRO A 460 9.26 -12.71 -2.98
CA PRO A 460 8.89 -13.42 -4.22
C PRO A 460 7.49 -13.07 -4.76
N LEU A 461 6.68 -12.34 -3.98
CA LEU A 461 5.34 -11.86 -4.39
C LEU A 461 5.31 -10.35 -4.69
N ARG A 462 6.49 -9.68 -4.65
CA ARG A 462 6.66 -8.22 -4.79
C ARG A 462 6.00 -7.64 -6.04
N GLU A 463 5.97 -8.43 -7.12
CA GLU A 463 5.46 -8.02 -8.43
C GLU A 463 3.98 -8.36 -8.65
N LEU A 464 3.27 -8.87 -7.64
CA LEU A 464 1.92 -9.41 -7.78
C LEU A 464 0.84 -8.59 -7.05
N PHE A 465 -0.35 -8.56 -7.63
CA PHE A 465 -1.60 -8.15 -7.00
C PHE A 465 -2.27 -9.30 -6.23
N LYS A 466 -3.24 -8.96 -5.37
CA LYS A 466 -3.91 -9.89 -4.45
C LYS A 466 -4.71 -11.00 -5.15
N ASP A 467 -5.24 -10.72 -6.33
CA ASP A 467 -5.92 -11.67 -7.21
C ASP A 467 -4.93 -12.56 -7.97
N GLU A 468 -3.80 -12.03 -8.43
CA GLU A 468 -2.67 -12.80 -8.98
C GLU A 468 -2.12 -13.80 -7.95
N VAL A 469 -1.85 -13.37 -6.70
CA VAL A 469 -1.43 -14.25 -5.59
C VAL A 469 -2.45 -15.36 -5.30
N ARG A 470 -3.75 -15.08 -5.40
CA ARG A 470 -4.82 -16.08 -5.26
C ARG A 470 -4.85 -17.08 -6.42
N ALA A 471 -4.55 -16.65 -7.65
CA ALA A 471 -4.41 -17.54 -8.79
C ALA A 471 -3.14 -18.41 -8.68
N LEU A 472 -2.02 -17.81 -8.25
CA LEU A 472 -0.77 -18.50 -7.97
C LEU A 472 -0.94 -19.59 -6.90
N GLY A 473 -1.63 -19.29 -5.80
CA GLY A 473 -1.93 -20.27 -4.76
C GLY A 473 -2.73 -21.49 -5.27
N LYS A 474 -3.70 -21.29 -6.17
CA LYS A 474 -4.45 -22.40 -6.78
C LYS A 474 -3.58 -23.28 -7.67
N LEU A 475 -2.63 -22.69 -8.39
CA LEU A 475 -1.65 -23.43 -9.22
C LEU A 475 -0.64 -24.20 -8.35
N LEU A 476 -0.23 -23.63 -7.21
CA LEU A 476 0.58 -24.30 -6.16
C LEU A 476 -0.23 -25.30 -5.30
N HIS A 477 -1.41 -25.72 -5.77
CA HIS A 477 -2.33 -26.66 -5.13
C HIS A 477 -2.78 -26.30 -3.70
N ILE A 478 -2.73 -25.02 -3.32
CA ILE A 478 -3.24 -24.55 -2.01
C ILE A 478 -4.78 -24.58 -2.03
N PRO A 479 -5.44 -25.26 -1.06
CA PRO A 479 -6.89 -25.38 -1.00
C PRO A 479 -7.67 -24.05 -1.09
N SER A 480 -8.81 -24.07 -1.80
CA SER A 480 -9.59 -22.88 -2.17
C SER A 480 -10.19 -22.12 -0.97
N ASN A 481 -10.55 -22.84 0.09
CA ASN A 481 -10.99 -22.28 1.38
C ASN A 481 -9.93 -21.41 2.06
N LEU A 482 -8.66 -21.53 1.65
CA LEU A 482 -7.55 -20.72 2.12
C LEU A 482 -7.31 -19.54 1.19
N THR A 483 -7.27 -19.74 -0.14
CA THR A 483 -7.12 -18.62 -1.10
C THR A 483 -8.26 -17.60 -0.99
N ASN A 484 -9.46 -18.08 -0.66
CA ASN A 484 -10.66 -17.27 -0.48
C ASN A 484 -10.84 -16.78 0.97
N ARG A 485 -9.93 -17.08 1.90
CA ARG A 485 -10.02 -16.68 3.31
C ARG A 485 -10.12 -15.14 3.42
N HIS A 486 -11.08 -14.66 4.21
CA HIS A 486 -11.18 -13.25 4.57
C HIS A 486 -9.90 -12.76 5.24
N PRO A 487 -9.46 -11.50 5.01
CA PRO A 487 -8.32 -10.92 5.71
C PRO A 487 -8.43 -11.04 7.24
N PHE A 488 -7.27 -11.12 7.87
CA PHE A 488 -7.12 -11.09 9.33
C PHE A 488 -5.99 -10.12 9.67
N PRO A 489 -6.19 -9.15 10.58
CA PRO A 489 -5.20 -8.14 10.91
C PRO A 489 -4.03 -8.75 11.69
N GLY A 490 -2.81 -8.20 11.56
CA GLY A 490 -1.64 -8.63 12.33
C GLY A 490 -1.84 -8.59 13.86
N PRO A 491 -2.45 -7.52 14.42
CA PRO A 491 -2.91 -7.47 15.82
C PRO A 491 -3.99 -8.49 16.21
N GLY A 492 -4.54 -9.25 15.25
CA GLY A 492 -5.59 -10.23 15.47
C GLY A 492 -6.80 -9.68 16.22
N LEU A 493 -7.28 -10.43 17.21
CA LEU A 493 -8.44 -10.07 18.02
C LEU A 493 -8.20 -8.87 18.95
N ALA A 494 -6.96 -8.38 19.15
CA ALA A 494 -6.70 -7.24 20.04
C ALA A 494 -7.30 -5.91 19.55
N ILE A 495 -7.52 -5.75 18.24
CA ILE A 495 -8.26 -4.62 17.64
C ILE A 495 -9.74 -4.92 17.42
N ARG A 496 -10.20 -6.13 17.76
CA ARG A 496 -11.62 -6.54 17.77
C ARG A 496 -12.18 -6.72 19.19
N ILE A 497 -11.38 -6.39 20.20
CA ILE A 497 -11.77 -6.29 21.61
C ILE A 497 -11.52 -4.84 22.02
N LEU A 498 -12.60 -4.11 22.27
CA LEU A 498 -12.55 -2.74 22.78
C LEU A 498 -12.38 -2.76 24.30
N GLY A 499 -11.56 -1.83 24.82
CA GLY A 499 -11.03 -1.91 26.19
C GLY A 499 -9.80 -2.84 26.29
N PRO A 500 -9.46 -3.35 27.49
CA PRO A 500 -8.31 -4.23 27.70
C PRO A 500 -8.43 -5.56 26.95
N VAL A 501 -7.32 -6.30 26.83
CA VAL A 501 -7.31 -7.64 26.21
C VAL A 501 -6.85 -8.67 27.23
N ASN A 502 -7.71 -9.65 27.52
CA ASN A 502 -7.37 -10.80 28.36
C ASN A 502 -7.99 -12.10 27.82
N LYS A 503 -7.59 -13.24 28.40
CA LYS A 503 -8.02 -14.57 27.96
C LYS A 503 -9.56 -14.73 27.93
N ALA A 504 -10.29 -14.25 28.92
CA ALA A 504 -11.75 -14.40 28.96
C ALA A 504 -12.44 -13.61 27.83
N GLN A 505 -11.97 -12.39 27.55
CA GLN A 505 -12.47 -11.59 26.42
C GLN A 505 -12.11 -12.23 25.06
N LEU A 506 -10.91 -12.80 24.94
CA LEU A 506 -10.48 -13.53 23.74
C LEU A 506 -11.31 -14.78 23.51
N ASP A 507 -11.61 -15.57 24.54
CA ASP A 507 -12.39 -16.80 24.42
C ASP A 507 -13.87 -16.49 24.05
N ILE A 508 -14.43 -15.38 24.56
CA ILE A 508 -15.72 -14.82 24.12
C ILE A 508 -15.67 -14.41 22.63
N ALA A 509 -14.69 -13.58 22.25
CA ALA A 509 -14.55 -13.06 20.88
C ALA A 509 -14.32 -14.19 19.86
N ARG A 510 -13.46 -15.16 20.20
CA ARG A 510 -13.22 -16.38 19.40
C ARG A 510 -14.49 -17.16 19.12
N LYS A 511 -15.29 -17.43 20.16
CA LYS A 511 -16.51 -18.23 20.00
C LYS A 511 -17.58 -17.47 19.21
N ALA A 512 -17.71 -16.16 19.42
CA ALA A 512 -18.60 -15.33 18.62
C ALA A 512 -18.19 -15.26 17.13
N ASP A 513 -16.91 -15.05 16.83
CA ASP A 513 -16.36 -15.02 15.46
C ASP A 513 -16.54 -16.39 14.77
N GLN A 514 -16.25 -17.49 15.48
CA GLN A 514 -16.44 -18.84 14.97
C GLN A 514 -17.91 -19.13 14.62
N ILE A 515 -18.86 -18.79 15.51
CA ILE A 515 -20.29 -18.99 15.26
C ILE A 515 -20.77 -18.15 14.08
N PHE A 516 -20.38 -16.88 13.98
CA PHE A 516 -20.78 -16.01 12.88
C PHE A 516 -20.25 -16.52 11.53
N LEU A 517 -18.98 -16.91 11.46
CA LEU A 517 -18.38 -17.48 10.26
C LEU A 517 -18.96 -18.87 9.91
N GLN A 518 -19.42 -19.65 10.90
CA GLN A 518 -20.16 -20.89 10.66
C GLN A 518 -21.52 -20.62 10.00
N GLU A 519 -22.32 -19.68 10.50
CA GLU A 519 -23.62 -19.38 9.89
C GLU A 519 -23.49 -18.78 8.48
N ILE A 520 -22.47 -17.93 8.25
CA ILE A 520 -22.16 -17.43 6.89
C ILE A 520 -21.85 -18.59 5.94
N ARG A 521 -21.06 -19.59 6.37
CA ARG A 521 -20.62 -20.72 5.53
C ARG A 521 -21.68 -21.80 5.33
N LYS A 522 -22.81 -21.76 6.05
CA LYS A 522 -23.97 -22.63 5.77
C LYS A 522 -24.75 -22.16 4.55
N GLU A 523 -24.72 -20.87 4.24
CA GLU A 523 -25.42 -20.30 3.10
C GLU A 523 -24.54 -20.37 1.84
N SER A 524 -25.07 -20.95 0.77
CA SER A 524 -24.25 -21.36 -0.38
C SER A 524 -23.70 -20.15 -1.14
N GLY A 525 -22.37 -20.05 -1.23
CA GLY A 525 -21.68 -18.95 -1.91
C GLY A 525 -21.80 -17.59 -1.20
N LEU A 526 -22.28 -17.52 0.05
CA LEU A 526 -22.40 -16.26 0.79
C LEU A 526 -21.03 -15.78 1.30
N TYR A 527 -20.15 -16.69 1.70
CA TYR A 527 -18.81 -16.38 2.20
C TYR A 527 -17.95 -15.66 1.15
N GLU A 528 -18.06 -16.09 -0.12
CA GLU A 528 -17.36 -15.56 -1.30
C GLU A 528 -17.87 -14.17 -1.73
N GLN A 529 -19.13 -13.82 -1.42
CA GLN A 529 -19.70 -12.49 -1.69
C GLN A 529 -19.28 -11.43 -0.66
N ILE A 530 -18.66 -11.84 0.44
CA ILE A 530 -18.19 -10.97 1.52
C ILE A 530 -16.68 -10.77 1.35
N SER A 531 -16.22 -9.52 1.28
CA SER A 531 -14.78 -9.23 1.22
C SER A 531 -14.11 -9.50 2.57
N GLN A 532 -14.80 -9.22 3.68
CA GLN A 532 -14.36 -9.54 5.05
C GLN A 532 -15.56 -9.60 6.03
N ALA A 533 -15.62 -10.64 6.88
CA ALA A 533 -16.55 -10.75 8.03
C ALA A 533 -15.83 -11.12 9.34
N PHE A 534 -16.36 -10.64 10.47
CA PHE A 534 -15.89 -10.94 11.82
C PHE A 534 -16.84 -10.48 12.94
N ALA A 535 -16.58 -10.94 14.17
CA ALA A 535 -17.19 -10.42 15.39
C ALA A 535 -16.27 -9.44 16.15
N VAL A 536 -16.86 -8.49 16.87
CA VAL A 536 -16.21 -7.49 17.73
C VAL A 536 -16.85 -7.53 19.12
N LEU A 537 -16.03 -7.47 20.17
CA LEU A 537 -16.47 -7.43 21.57
C LEU A 537 -16.38 -6.00 22.13
N LEU A 538 -17.49 -5.50 22.68
CA LEU A 538 -17.56 -4.16 23.27
C LEU A 538 -17.25 -4.16 24.79
N PRO A 539 -16.79 -3.02 25.35
CA PRO A 539 -16.54 -2.86 26.78
C PRO A 539 -17.84 -2.48 27.54
N VAL A 540 -19.00 -2.57 26.88
CA VAL A 540 -20.32 -2.25 27.45
C VAL A 540 -21.09 -3.52 27.79
N ARG A 541 -21.90 -3.44 28.84
CA ARG A 541 -22.81 -4.50 29.27
C ARG A 541 -24.26 -4.09 29.09
N ALA A 542 -25.10 -5.04 28.70
CA ALA A 542 -26.52 -4.82 28.46
C ALA A 542 -27.38 -5.69 29.38
N VAL A 543 -28.58 -5.21 29.69
CA VAL A 543 -29.60 -6.05 30.37
C VAL A 543 -30.20 -7.02 29.36
N GLY A 544 -30.30 -8.29 29.77
CA GLY A 544 -30.97 -9.36 29.04
C GLY A 544 -31.77 -10.27 29.97
N VAL A 545 -32.45 -11.26 29.40
CA VAL A 545 -33.13 -12.34 30.13
C VAL A 545 -32.74 -13.67 29.47
N GLN A 546 -32.16 -14.57 30.24
CA GLN A 546 -31.71 -15.91 29.81
C GLN A 546 -32.10 -16.91 30.91
N GLY A 547 -32.83 -17.98 30.56
CA GLY A 547 -33.31 -18.98 31.53
C GLY A 547 -34.11 -18.38 32.69
N ASP A 548 -35.09 -17.53 32.37
CA ASP A 548 -35.97 -16.78 33.29
C ASP A 548 -35.27 -15.85 34.30
N LYS A 549 -33.95 -15.68 34.18
CA LYS A 549 -33.14 -14.79 35.02
C LYS A 549 -32.69 -13.56 34.24
N ARG A 550 -32.71 -12.40 34.91
CA ARG A 550 -32.11 -11.17 34.40
C ARG A 550 -30.59 -11.30 34.39
N THR A 551 -29.95 -11.04 33.25
CA THR A 551 -28.49 -11.09 33.07
C THR A 551 -27.93 -9.70 32.75
N TYR A 552 -26.62 -9.50 32.94
CA TYR A 552 -25.95 -8.22 32.68
C TYR A 552 -24.56 -8.44 32.05
N GLU A 553 -24.62 -8.96 30.82
CA GLU A 553 -23.49 -9.50 30.08
C GLU A 553 -23.03 -8.56 28.95
N GLN A 554 -21.94 -8.93 28.27
CA GLN A 554 -21.34 -8.10 27.22
C GLN A 554 -22.15 -8.12 25.91
N VAL A 555 -21.84 -7.15 25.05
CA VAL A 555 -22.44 -6.97 23.72
C VAL A 555 -21.42 -7.33 22.63
N ILE A 556 -21.86 -8.15 21.67
CA ILE A 556 -21.14 -8.42 20.42
C ILE A 556 -21.68 -7.51 19.30
N VAL A 557 -20.78 -6.99 18.47
CA VAL A 557 -21.10 -6.44 17.15
C VAL A 557 -20.66 -7.43 16.10
N LEU A 558 -21.51 -7.70 15.12
CA LEU A 558 -21.14 -8.40 13.90
C LEU A 558 -20.77 -7.37 12.83
N ARG A 559 -19.70 -7.62 12.08
CA ARG A 559 -19.21 -6.74 11.01
C ARG A 559 -18.98 -7.56 9.75
N ALA A 560 -19.53 -7.12 8.62
CA ALA A 560 -19.21 -7.66 7.31
C ALA A 560 -19.28 -6.56 6.25
N VAL A 561 -18.40 -6.61 5.25
CA VAL A 561 -18.28 -5.59 4.21
C VAL A 561 -18.12 -6.17 2.80
N LYS A 562 -18.57 -5.41 1.79
CA LYS A 562 -18.28 -5.59 0.37
C LYS A 562 -17.36 -4.46 -0.11
N THR A 563 -16.33 -4.81 -0.87
CA THR A 563 -15.37 -3.86 -1.45
C THR A 563 -14.52 -4.50 -2.57
N GLU A 564 -14.16 -3.69 -3.57
CA GLU A 564 -13.24 -4.05 -4.67
C GLU A 564 -11.76 -3.69 -4.38
N ASP A 565 -11.51 -2.76 -3.44
CA ASP A 565 -10.21 -2.08 -3.24
C ASP A 565 -9.77 -1.92 -1.77
N PHE A 566 -10.66 -2.18 -0.81
CA PHE A 566 -10.57 -1.86 0.63
C PHE A 566 -10.36 -0.37 0.98
N MET A 567 -10.28 0.54 0.00
CA MET A 567 -10.23 1.99 0.19
C MET A 567 -11.63 2.53 0.46
N THR A 568 -12.62 2.10 -0.33
CA THR A 568 -14.05 2.27 -0.04
C THR A 568 -14.66 0.91 0.31
N ALA A 569 -15.67 0.87 1.18
CA ALA A 569 -16.37 -0.38 1.49
C ALA A 569 -17.79 -0.10 1.96
N ASP A 570 -18.77 -0.88 1.49
CA ASP A 570 -20.12 -0.84 2.04
C ASP A 570 -20.37 -2.02 2.99
N TRP A 571 -21.33 -1.88 3.89
CA TRP A 571 -21.72 -2.98 4.77
C TRP A 571 -22.44 -4.09 3.98
N PHE A 572 -22.33 -5.33 4.43
CA PHE A 572 -22.95 -6.45 3.71
C PHE A 572 -24.45 -6.56 4.04
N ASP A 573 -25.34 -6.39 3.06
CA ASP A 573 -26.76 -6.68 3.26
C ASP A 573 -27.00 -8.20 3.37
N PHE A 574 -27.39 -8.64 4.57
CA PHE A 574 -27.54 -10.06 4.91
C PHE A 574 -28.99 -10.54 4.80
N PRO A 575 -29.23 -11.75 4.25
CA PRO A 575 -30.49 -12.44 4.41
C PRO A 575 -30.88 -12.55 5.91
N PRO A 576 -32.07 -12.09 6.34
CA PRO A 576 -32.41 -11.96 7.75
C PRO A 576 -32.37 -13.27 8.57
N HIS A 577 -32.43 -14.44 7.93
CA HIS A 577 -32.29 -15.73 8.60
C HIS A 577 -30.85 -16.00 9.08
N VAL A 578 -29.83 -15.54 8.35
CA VAL A 578 -28.41 -15.72 8.70
C VAL A 578 -28.09 -14.91 9.97
N LEU A 579 -28.49 -13.64 10.02
CA LEU A 579 -28.33 -12.80 11.22
C LEU A 579 -29.14 -13.32 12.40
N ARG A 580 -30.37 -13.83 12.18
CA ARG A 580 -31.19 -14.45 13.23
C ARG A 580 -30.54 -15.71 13.80
N ALA A 581 -29.98 -16.57 12.95
CA ALA A 581 -29.27 -17.77 13.38
C ALA A 581 -28.00 -17.41 14.16
N ALA A 582 -27.16 -16.51 13.63
CA ALA A 582 -25.92 -16.08 14.28
C ALA A 582 -26.20 -15.42 15.64
N SER A 583 -27.16 -14.49 15.70
CA SER A 583 -27.56 -13.84 16.96
C SER A 583 -28.04 -14.86 18.00
N SER A 584 -28.94 -15.77 17.60
CA SER A 584 -29.50 -16.78 18.50
C SER A 584 -28.42 -17.71 19.05
N ARG A 585 -27.56 -18.26 18.17
CA ARG A 585 -26.45 -19.12 18.58
C ARG A 585 -25.48 -18.40 19.50
N ILE A 586 -25.08 -17.17 19.19
CA ILE A 586 -24.16 -16.39 20.05
C ILE A 586 -24.77 -16.19 21.45
N THR A 587 -26.04 -15.78 21.57
CA THR A 587 -26.67 -15.55 22.89
C THR A 587 -26.98 -16.81 23.70
N ASN A 588 -26.92 -18.00 23.10
CA ASN A 588 -27.18 -19.28 23.75
C ASN A 588 -25.89 -20.08 24.02
N GLU A 589 -24.87 -19.95 23.17
CA GLU A 589 -23.63 -20.73 23.23
C GLU A 589 -22.46 -19.95 23.84
N VAL A 590 -22.45 -18.61 23.79
CA VAL A 590 -21.36 -17.77 24.31
C VAL A 590 -21.71 -17.24 25.70
N ALA A 591 -21.19 -17.91 26.73
CA ALA A 591 -21.27 -17.40 28.10
C ALA A 591 -20.59 -16.02 28.21
N GLY A 592 -21.21 -15.10 28.96
CA GLY A 592 -20.75 -13.71 29.05
C GLY A 592 -21.25 -12.79 27.92
N VAL A 593 -22.16 -13.26 27.05
CA VAL A 593 -22.87 -12.44 26.05
C VAL A 593 -24.39 -12.61 26.19
N ASN A 594 -25.13 -11.50 26.10
CA ASN A 594 -26.60 -11.52 26.08
C ASN A 594 -27.24 -10.64 24.98
N ARG A 595 -26.41 -9.97 24.17
CA ARG A 595 -26.87 -9.08 23.10
C ARG A 595 -25.91 -9.10 21.91
N VAL A 596 -26.49 -9.12 20.72
CA VAL A 596 -25.79 -9.05 19.44
C VAL A 596 -26.35 -7.87 18.65
N THR A 597 -25.49 -7.21 17.88
CA THR A 597 -25.81 -6.06 17.03
C THR A 597 -25.10 -6.22 15.68
N TYR A 598 -25.48 -5.44 14.67
CA TYR A 598 -24.85 -5.46 13.35
C TYR A 598 -24.44 -4.04 12.94
N ASP A 599 -23.20 -3.89 12.44
CA ASP A 599 -22.64 -2.60 12.03
C ASP A 599 -22.92 -2.30 10.55
N ILE A 600 -23.91 -1.43 10.34
CA ILE A 600 -24.39 -0.92 9.05
C ILE A 600 -23.67 0.36 8.60
N SER A 601 -22.46 0.65 9.13
CA SER A 601 -21.68 1.83 8.74
C SER A 601 -20.85 1.57 7.48
N SER A 602 -21.02 2.36 6.43
CA SER A 602 -20.14 2.34 5.25
C SER A 602 -18.78 3.00 5.57
N LYS A 603 -17.77 2.72 4.74
CA LYS A 603 -16.45 3.38 4.71
C LYS A 603 -16.33 4.23 3.43
N PRO A 604 -16.21 5.57 3.52
CA PRO A 604 -16.43 6.42 4.71
C PRO A 604 -17.90 6.47 5.14
N PRO A 605 -18.24 6.98 6.34
CA PRO A 605 -17.37 7.60 7.35
C PRO A 605 -16.70 6.62 8.33
N GLY A 606 -17.16 5.37 8.41
CA GLY A 606 -16.56 4.35 9.26
C GLY A 606 -15.30 3.71 8.66
N THR A 607 -14.73 2.76 9.38
CA THR A 607 -13.61 1.91 8.96
C THR A 607 -14.07 0.46 8.77
N VAL A 608 -13.18 -0.44 8.31
CA VAL A 608 -13.49 -1.88 8.23
C VAL A 608 -13.42 -2.49 9.63
N GLU A 609 -12.23 -2.47 10.26
CA GLU A 609 -12.00 -2.77 11.68
C GLU A 609 -12.48 -1.61 12.56
N TRP A 610 -12.75 -1.89 13.85
CA TRP A 610 -13.35 -0.95 14.81
C TRP A 610 -12.32 -0.15 15.63
N LEU A 611 -11.06 -0.56 15.62
CA LEU A 611 -9.91 0.07 16.28
C LEU A 611 -8.73 0.16 15.31
#